data_AF-A0A935WP05-F1
#
_entry.id   AF-A0A935WP05-F1
#
_cell.length_a   1.000
_cell.length_b   1.000
_cell.length_c   1.000
_cell.angle_alpha   90.00
_cell.angle_beta   90.00
_cell.angle_gamma   90.00
#
_symmetry.space_group_name_H-M   'P 1'
#
loop_
_entity.id
_entity.type
_entity.pdbx_description
1 polymer ?
#
loop_
_entity_poly.entity_id
_entity_poly.type
_entity_poly.pdbx_seq_one_letter_code
_entity_poly.pdbx_strand_id
1 'polypeptide(L)'
;MNATMQATRFWIEIIAALTITLAIGAVLYQRLQQGSGPVSIRTIQLLAISVLAPLILILGLERVLEPSAVGALIGALLGYLLSGIGNEKA
;
A
#
# COMPACT_ATOMS: atom_id res chain seq x y z
N MET A 1 -19.78 22.02 -1.34
CA MET A 1 -18.92 20.95 -1.91
C MET A 1 -19.73 20.28 -3.00
N ASN A 2 -19.26 20.29 -4.25
CA ASN A 2 -20.07 19.85 -5.39
C ASN A 2 -20.31 18.33 -5.31
N ALA A 3 -21.52 17.87 -5.66
CA ALA A 3 -21.90 16.45 -5.61
C ALA A 3 -20.93 15.54 -6.38
N THR A 4 -20.32 16.07 -7.45
CA THR A 4 -19.30 15.38 -8.24
C THR A 4 -18.03 15.05 -7.43
N MET A 5 -17.58 15.94 -6.53
CA MET A 5 -16.37 15.71 -5.73
C MET A 5 -16.57 14.63 -4.67
N GLN A 6 -17.77 14.54 -4.09
CA GLN A 6 -18.11 13.46 -3.15
C GLN A 6 -18.16 12.11 -3.86
N ALA A 7 -18.79 12.05 -5.04
CA ALA A 7 -18.83 10.84 -5.84
C ALA A 7 -17.43 10.34 -6.22
N THR A 8 -16.54 11.22 -6.70
CA THR A 8 -15.17 10.84 -7.04
C THR A 8 -14.41 10.28 -5.85
N ARG A 9 -14.52 10.94 -4.68
CA ARG A 9 -13.84 10.49 -3.46
C ARG A 9 -14.30 9.10 -3.02
N PHE A 10 -15.61 8.87 -3.04
CA PHE A 10 -16.21 7.58 -2.70
C PHE A 10 -15.67 6.44 -3.56
N TRP A 11 -15.58 6.64 -4.89
CA TRP A 11 -15.04 5.63 -5.78
C TRP A 11 -13.55 5.36 -5.55
N ILE A 12 -12.76 6.39 -5.28
CA ILE A 12 -11.33 6.24 -4.96
C ILE A 12 -11.16 5.41 -3.68
N GLU A 13 -11.94 5.71 -2.64
CA GLU A 13 -11.88 4.99 -1.36
C GLU A 13 -12.27 3.52 -1.53
N ILE A 14 -13.31 3.21 -2.32
CA ILE A 14 -13.69 1.83 -2.64
C ILE A 14 -12.58 1.09 -3.36
N ILE A 15 -12.00 1.67 -4.41
CA ILE A 15 -10.93 1.03 -5.19
C ILE A 15 -9.70 0.80 -4.30
N ALA A 16 -9.33 1.78 -3.48
CA ALA A 16 -8.23 1.67 -2.55
C ALA A 16 -8.46 0.58 -1.49
N ALA A 17 -9.65 0.53 -0.88
CA ALA A 17 -10.00 -0.49 0.12
C ALA A 17 -10.04 -1.90 -0.47
N LEU A 18 -10.56 -2.05 -1.70
CA LEU A 18 -10.54 -3.32 -2.42
C LEU A 18 -9.10 -3.76 -2.71
N THR A 19 -8.22 -2.83 -3.10
CA THR A 19 -6.80 -3.12 -3.35
C THR A 19 -6.11 -3.70 -2.12
N ILE A 20 -6.35 -3.11 -0.94
CA ILE A 20 -5.80 -3.62 0.34
C ILE A 20 -6.28 -5.05 0.60
N THR A 21 -7.58 -5.29 0.47
CA THR A 21 -8.19 -6.61 0.73
C THR A 21 -7.66 -7.67 -0.24
N LEU A 22 -7.59 -7.34 -1.52
CA LEU A 22 -7.07 -8.24 -2.56
C LEU A 22 -5.58 -8.53 -2.38
N ALA A 23 -4.78 -7.54 -1.98
CA ALA A 23 -3.35 -7.73 -1.74
C ALA A 23 -3.07 -8.71 -0.60
N ILE A 24 -3.77 -8.54 0.53
CA ILE A 24 -3.67 -9.46 1.67
C ILE A 24 -4.15 -10.85 1.25
N GLY A 25 -5.31 -10.94 0.58
CA GLY A 25 -5.86 -12.20 0.08
C GLY A 25 -4.92 -12.93 -0.87
N ALA A 26 -4.26 -12.20 -1.79
CA ALA A 26 -3.31 -12.76 -2.74
C ALA A 26 -2.07 -13.35 -2.04
N VAL A 27 -1.52 -12.65 -1.03
CA VAL A 27 -0.39 -13.17 -0.27
C VAL A 27 -0.79 -14.38 0.56
N LEU A 28 -1.96 -14.38 1.20
CA LEU A 28 -2.46 -15.54 1.94
C LEU A 28 -2.72 -16.74 1.01
N TYR A 29 -3.32 -16.51 -0.15
CA TYR A 29 -3.52 -17.56 -1.15
C TYR A 29 -2.18 -18.14 -1.65
N GLN A 30 -1.21 -17.27 -1.94
CA GLN A 30 0.15 -17.71 -2.30
C GLN A 30 0.78 -18.57 -1.19
N ARG A 31 0.59 -18.19 0.09
CA ARG A 31 1.08 -18.95 1.25
C ARG A 31 0.43 -20.32 1.37
N LEU A 32 -0.87 -20.41 1.14
CA LEU A 32 -1.58 -21.68 1.19
C LEU A 32 -1.11 -22.65 0.09
N GLN A 33 -0.78 -22.14 -1.10
CA GLN A 33 -0.32 -22.97 -2.21
C GLN A 33 1.17 -23.34 -2.15
N GLN A 34 2.03 -22.44 -1.67
CA GLN A 34 3.48 -22.64 -1.63
C GLN A 34 4.00 -23.17 -0.29
N GLY A 35 3.14 -23.26 0.72
CA GLY A 35 3.47 -23.71 2.08
C GLY A 35 4.15 -22.64 2.94
N SER A 36 4.54 -23.04 4.16
CA SER A 36 5.05 -22.17 5.23
C SER A 36 6.51 -21.72 5.07
N GLY A 37 7.05 -21.73 3.84
CA GLY A 37 8.44 -21.31 3.58
C GLY A 37 8.70 -19.82 3.91
N PRO A 38 9.94 -19.35 3.86
CA PRO A 38 10.28 -17.94 4.12
C PRO A 38 9.52 -16.97 3.20
N VAL A 39 9.23 -15.76 3.70
CA VAL A 39 8.67 -14.69 2.86
C VAL A 39 9.81 -13.96 2.17
N SER A 40 9.78 -13.89 0.83
CA SER A 40 10.79 -13.13 0.10
C SER A 40 10.66 -11.64 0.42
N ILE A 41 11.80 -10.94 0.49
CA ILE A 41 11.83 -9.49 0.74
C ILE A 41 10.97 -8.74 -0.29
N ARG A 42 11.03 -9.17 -1.57
CA ARG A 42 10.21 -8.58 -2.65
C ARG A 42 8.72 -8.76 -2.40
N THR A 43 8.28 -9.90 -1.86
CA THR A 43 6.87 -10.12 -1.49
C THR A 43 6.44 -9.15 -0.39
N ILE A 44 7.29 -8.88 0.61
CA ILE A 44 6.98 -7.93 1.69
C ILE A 44 6.94 -6.50 1.14
N GLN A 45 7.87 -6.12 0.26
CA GLN A 45 7.87 -4.81 -0.41
C GLN A 45 6.61 -4.58 -1.26
N LEU A 46 6.19 -5.60 -2.02
CA LEU A 46 4.92 -5.55 -2.77
C LEU A 46 3.72 -5.44 -1.83
N LEU A 47 3.67 -6.23 -0.76
CA LEU A 47 2.58 -6.13 0.21
C LEU A 47 2.55 -4.74 0.88
N ALA A 48 3.71 -4.18 1.22
CA ALA A 48 3.81 -2.86 1.81
C ALA A 48 3.28 -1.78 0.86
N ILE A 49 3.62 -1.78 -0.44
CA ILE A 49 3.09 -0.77 -1.37
C ILE A 49 1.59 -0.97 -1.62
N SER A 50 1.14 -2.22 -1.78
CA SER A 50 -0.26 -2.54 -2.06
C SER A 50 -1.19 -2.30 -0.87
N VAL A 51 -0.66 -2.17 0.34
CA VAL A 51 -1.43 -1.85 1.55
C VAL A 51 -1.24 -0.40 1.98
N LEU A 52 0.01 0.04 2.15
CA LEU A 52 0.31 1.35 2.73
C LEU A 52 -0.02 2.51 1.79
N ALA A 53 0.27 2.40 0.48
CA ALA A 53 -0.04 3.48 -0.45
C ALA A 53 -1.55 3.79 -0.52
N PRO A 54 -2.46 2.81 -0.73
CA PRO A 54 -3.90 3.09 -0.69
C PRO A 54 -4.39 3.52 0.69
N LEU A 55 -3.80 3.02 1.77
CA LEU A 55 -4.16 3.44 3.14
C LEU A 55 -3.81 4.92 3.38
N ILE A 56 -2.59 5.35 3.03
CA ILE A 56 -2.17 6.76 3.12
C ILE A 56 -3.08 7.64 2.28
N LEU A 57 -3.48 7.18 1.09
CA LEU A 57 -4.41 7.90 0.21
C LEU A 57 -5.78 8.10 0.87
N ILE A 58 -6.40 7.04 1.39
CA ILE A 58 -7.72 7.12 2.06
C ILE A 58 -7.63 8.08 3.25
N LEU A 59 -6.67 7.88 4.15
CA LEU A 59 -6.54 8.68 5.36
C LEU A 59 -6.19 10.16 5.07
N GLY A 60 -5.44 10.41 3.99
CA GLY A 60 -5.19 11.76 3.48
C GLY A 60 -6.44 12.43 2.92
N LEU A 61 -7.26 11.70 2.16
CA LEU A 61 -8.55 12.19 1.64
C LEU A 61 -9.58 12.45 2.75
N GLU A 62 -9.57 11.62 3.79
CA GLU A 62 -10.37 11.79 5.00
C GLU A 62 -9.88 12.92 5.92
N ARG A 63 -8.71 13.49 5.64
CA ARG A 63 -8.04 14.51 6.47
C ARG A 63 -7.76 14.03 7.90
N VAL A 64 -7.57 12.73 8.09
CA VAL A 64 -7.10 12.15 9.36
C VAL A 64 -5.60 12.39 9.53
N LEU A 65 -4.86 12.39 8.42
CA LEU A 65 -3.43 12.69 8.41
C LEU A 65 -3.16 14.16 8.11
N GLU A 66 -2.27 14.76 8.91
CA GLU A 66 -1.69 16.07 8.57
C GLU A 66 -0.85 15.98 7.29
N PRO A 67 -0.75 17.06 6.48
CA PRO A 67 0.05 17.05 5.26
C PRO A 67 1.53 16.68 5.48
N SER A 68 2.09 17.07 6.62
CA SER A 68 3.44 16.70 7.08
C SER A 68 3.58 15.18 7.27
N ALA A 69 2.58 14.56 7.91
CA ALA A 69 2.53 13.12 8.14
C ALA A 69 2.40 12.34 6.83
N VAL A 70 1.58 12.82 5.89
CA VAL A 70 1.46 12.20 4.55
C VAL A 70 2.82 12.21 3.84
N GLY A 71 3.51 13.35 3.83
CA GLY A 71 4.84 13.45 3.24
C GLY A 71 5.87 12.51 3.88
N ALA A 72 5.87 12.44 5.22
CA ALA A 72 6.75 11.53 5.96
C ALA A 72 6.48 10.05 5.64
N LEU A 73 5.21 9.64 5.58
CA LEU A 73 4.82 8.27 5.27
C LEU A 73 5.16 7.89 3.82
N ILE A 74 4.96 8.80 2.86
CA ILE A 74 5.38 8.58 1.47
C ILE A 74 6.91 8.45 1.39
N GLY A 75 7.66 9.32 2.06
CA GLY A 75 9.12 9.25 2.10
C GLY A 75 9.62 7.94 2.72
N ALA A 76 9.02 7.49 3.83
CA ALA A 76 9.35 6.22 4.45
C ALA A 76 9.04 5.03 3.54
N LEU A 77 7.90 5.05 2.85
CA LEU A 77 7.50 4.01 1.91
C LEU A 77 8.48 3.91 0.73
N LEU A 78 8.86 5.06 0.15
CA LEU A 78 9.86 5.11 -0.92
C LEU A 78 11.22 4.62 -0.43
N GLY A 79 11.66 5.05 0.75
CA GLY A 79 12.91 4.58 1.35
C GLY A 79 12.92 3.06 1.54
N TYR A 80 11.82 2.47 2.00
CA TYR A 80 11.68 1.02 2.15
C TYR A 80 11.65 0.27 0.82
N LEU A 81 11.00 0.83 -0.21
CA LEU A 81 10.99 0.24 -1.55
C LEU A 81 12.37 0.25 -2.18
N LEU A 82 13.12 1.34 -1.99
CA LEU A 82 14.45 1.52 -2.57
C LEU A 82 15.56 0.83 -1.75
N SER A 83 15.30 0.39 -0.51
CA SER A 83 16.33 -0.18 0.38
C SER A 83 17.00 -1.45 -0.15
N GLY A 84 16.43 -2.10 -1.17
CA GLY A 84 16.99 -3.29 -1.82
C GLY A 84 17.80 -3.00 -3.08
N ILE A 85 17.78 -1.78 -3.61
CA ILE A 85 18.48 -1.42 -4.85
C ILE A 85 19.98 -1.30 -4.55
N GLY A 86 20.80 -2.07 -5.28
CA GLY A 86 22.26 -2.06 -5.15
C GLY A 86 22.86 -3.15 -4.25
N ASN A 87 22.03 -4.00 -3.62
CA ASN A 87 22.50 -5.17 -2.85
C ASN A 87 22.49 -6.47 -3.69
N GLU A 88 22.30 -6.37 -5.00
CA GLU A 88 22.56 -7.48 -5.93
C GLU A 88 24.08 -7.62 -6.05
N LYS A 89 24.63 -8.67 -5.42
CA LYS A 89 26.02 -9.07 -5.62
C LYS A 89 26.20 -9.38 -7.11
N ALA A 90 26.88 -8.47 -7.83
CA ALA A 90 27.55 -8.79 -9.08
C ALA A 90 28.70 -9.78 -8.82
#